data_AF-O76352-F1
#
_entry.id   AF-O76352-F1
#
_cell.length_a   1.000
_cell.length_b   1.000
_cell.length_c   1.000
_cell.angle_alpha   90.00
_cell.angle_beta   90.00
_cell.angle_gamma   90.00
#
_symmetry.space_group_name_H-M   'P 1'
#
loop_
_entity.id
_entity.type
_entity.pdbx_description
1 polymer ?
#
loop_
_entity_poly.entity_id
_entity_poly.type
_entity_poly.pdbx_seq_one_letter_code
_entity_poly.pdbx_strand_id
1 'polypeptide(L)'
;IMIGHNICYSTLMTKPDPNVQYEKSPNHCFFAKHDEFPAFSLKFSKNCSPARKATKKLMEEATDPMQKKVFDKRQLALKISANSVYGFTGATVGKLPCLQISESVTAYGRSMIEMTKELIENKYNKQNGYSDDAHVI
;
A
#
# COMPACT_ATOMS: atom_id res chain seq x y z
N ILE A 1 2.35 -0.27 0.13
CA ILE A 1 2.45 -1.74 0.21
C ILE A 1 2.51 -2.37 -1.17
N MET A 2 1.39 -2.55 -1.89
CA MET A 2 1.41 -3.29 -3.17
C MET A 2 2.43 -2.77 -4.19
N ILE A 3 2.43 -1.46 -4.45
CA ILE A 3 3.41 -0.81 -5.34
C ILE A 3 4.84 -0.92 -4.81
N GLY A 4 5.05 -0.80 -3.49
CA GLY A 4 6.37 -0.84 -2.87
C GLY A 4 7.05 -2.20 -3.03
N HIS A 5 6.34 -3.28 -2.67
CA HIS A 5 6.86 -4.66 -2.69
C HIS A 5 6.52 -5.41 -3.99
N ASN A 6 6.18 -4.69 -5.06
CA ASN A 6 5.83 -5.27 -6.36
C ASN A 6 4.76 -6.38 -6.31
N ILE A 7 3.77 -6.28 -5.43
CA ILE A 7 2.77 -7.33 -5.19
C ILE A 7 1.69 -7.30 -6.28
N CYS A 8 1.59 -8.38 -7.06
CA CYS A 8 0.65 -8.53 -8.16
C CYS A 8 0.46 -10.02 -8.51
N TYR A 9 -0.63 -10.36 -9.21
CA TYR A 9 -0.83 -11.71 -9.77
C TYR A 9 0.35 -12.16 -10.64
N SER A 10 0.88 -11.25 -11.45
CA SER A 10 1.96 -11.54 -12.39
C SER A 10 3.34 -11.68 -11.74
N THR A 11 3.49 -11.28 -10.48
CA THR A 11 4.76 -11.32 -9.74
C THR A 11 4.72 -12.34 -8.60
N LEU A 12 3.55 -12.85 -8.25
CA LEU A 12 3.38 -13.92 -7.27
C LEU A 12 3.98 -15.22 -7.80
N MET A 13 4.87 -15.81 -7.02
CA MET A 13 5.52 -17.08 -7.35
C MET A 13 5.00 -18.18 -6.43
N THR A 14 4.58 -19.31 -7.00
CA THR A 14 4.20 -20.50 -6.23
C THR A 14 5.40 -21.18 -5.61
N LYS A 15 6.56 -21.10 -6.27
CA LYS A 15 7.86 -21.57 -5.78
C LYS A 15 8.94 -20.55 -6.17
N PRO A 16 9.96 -20.34 -5.33
CA PRO A 16 11.09 -19.48 -5.69
C PRO A 16 11.84 -20.09 -6.88
N ASP A 17 12.14 -19.26 -7.88
CA ASP A 17 13.01 -19.60 -9.00
C ASP A 17 14.44 -19.15 -8.67
N PRO A 18 15.45 -20.03 -8.73
CA PRO A 18 16.84 -19.66 -8.47
C PRO A 18 17.37 -18.54 -9.37
N ASN A 19 16.79 -18.36 -10.56
CA ASN A 19 17.25 -17.39 -11.55
C ASN A 19 16.58 -16.02 -11.43
N VAL A 20 15.55 -15.89 -10.58
CA VAL A 20 14.76 -14.66 -10.44
C VAL A 20 14.94 -14.11 -9.05
N GLN A 21 15.36 -12.84 -8.94
CA GLN A 21 15.39 -12.17 -7.65
C GLN A 21 13.96 -11.95 -7.12
N TYR A 22 13.70 -12.43 -5.91
CA TYR A 22 12.41 -12.30 -5.25
C TYR A 22 12.53 -11.66 -3.85
N GLU A 23 11.39 -11.19 -3.35
CA GLU A 23 11.18 -10.78 -1.97
C GLU A 23 10.20 -11.76 -1.30
N LYS A 24 10.49 -12.12 -0.04
CA LYS A 24 9.59 -12.96 0.77
C LYS A 24 8.76 -12.06 1.68
N SER A 25 7.43 -12.17 1.58
CA SER A 25 6.51 -11.42 2.41
C SER A 25 6.43 -11.97 3.85
N PRO A 26 5.87 -11.20 4.81
CA PRO A 26 5.72 -11.66 6.20
C PRO A 26 4.85 -12.91 6.35
N ASN A 27 3.90 -13.15 5.43
CA ASN A 27 3.11 -14.40 5.35
C ASN A 27 3.77 -15.48 4.48
N HIS A 28 5.07 -15.39 4.21
CA HIS A 28 5.87 -16.39 3.51
C HIS A 28 5.51 -16.64 2.03
N CYS A 29 4.87 -15.68 1.38
CA CYS A 29 4.70 -15.70 -0.08
C CYS A 29 5.93 -15.10 -0.77
N PHE A 30 6.13 -15.45 -2.04
CA PHE A 30 7.27 -14.99 -2.84
C PHE A 30 6.78 -14.08 -3.96
N PHE A 31 7.40 -12.91 -4.11
CA PHE A 31 7.10 -11.96 -5.17
C PHE A 31 8.38 -11.55 -5.91
N ALA A 32 8.36 -11.55 -7.24
CA ALA A 32 9.48 -11.07 -8.04
C ALA A 32 9.80 -9.59 -7.73
N LYS A 33 11.08 -9.22 -7.66
CA LYS A 33 11.51 -7.83 -7.47
C LYS A 33 11.15 -6.98 -8.69
N HIS A 34 11.07 -5.65 -8.49
CA HIS A 34 10.75 -4.70 -9.57
C HIS A 34 11.70 -4.81 -10.76
N ASP A 35 12.99 -5.03 -10.49
CA ASP A 35 14.05 -5.06 -11.51
C ASP A 35 13.94 -6.27 -12.44
N GLU A 36 13.37 -7.38 -11.95
CA GLU A 36 13.14 -8.60 -12.73
C GLU A 36 11.88 -8.48 -13.58
N PHE A 37 10.77 -8.11 -12.95
CA PHE A 37 9.48 -8.05 -13.61
C PHE A 37 8.56 -7.01 -12.98
N PRO A 38 8.35 -5.85 -13.62
CA PRO A 38 7.45 -4.84 -13.09
C PRO A 38 5.99 -5.30 -13.21
N ALA A 39 5.30 -5.39 -12.07
CA ALA A 39 3.92 -5.82 -12.01
C ALA A 39 2.98 -5.05 -12.97
N PHE A 40 2.34 -5.78 -13.88
CA PHE A 40 1.44 -5.22 -14.88
C PHE A 40 0.17 -4.60 -14.26
N SER A 41 -0.52 -5.31 -13.36
CA SER A 41 -1.79 -4.86 -12.77
C SER A 41 -1.63 -3.69 -11.80
N LEU A 42 -0.40 -3.35 -11.41
CA LEU A 42 -0.12 -2.15 -10.63
C LEU A 42 -0.10 -0.88 -11.48
N LYS A 43 -0.11 -0.97 -12.83
CA LYS A 43 -0.19 0.21 -13.72
C LYS A 43 -1.43 1.05 -13.45
N PHE A 44 -2.59 0.41 -13.23
CA PHE A 44 -3.82 1.12 -12.89
C PHE A 44 -3.67 1.93 -11.59
N SER A 45 -3.22 1.28 -10.51
CA SER A 45 -3.03 1.97 -9.23
C SER A 45 -1.89 3.02 -9.28
N LYS A 46 -0.85 2.78 -10.08
CA LYS A 46 0.24 3.73 -10.37
C LYS A 46 -0.26 4.96 -11.12
N ASN A 47 -1.30 4.85 -11.95
CA ASN A 47 -1.93 5.98 -12.64
C ASN A 47 -2.93 6.74 -11.74
N CYS A 48 -3.67 6.04 -10.86
CA CYS A 48 -4.62 6.67 -9.96
C CYS A 48 -3.96 7.59 -8.92
N SER A 49 -2.76 7.25 -8.43
CA SER A 49 -2.08 8.03 -7.38
C SER A 49 -1.65 9.45 -7.84
N PRO A 50 -0.95 9.63 -8.97
CA PRO A 50 -0.67 10.96 -9.54
C PRO A 50 -1.93 11.75 -9.87
N ALA A 51 -2.95 11.09 -10.47
CA ALA A 51 -4.22 11.75 -10.78
C ALA A 51 -4.94 12.27 -9.53
N ARG A 52 -4.89 11.50 -8.44
CA ARG A 52 -5.42 11.92 -7.13
C ARG A 52 -4.61 13.09 -6.57
N LYS A 53 -3.27 13.06 -6.66
CA LYS A 53 -2.39 14.15 -6.22
C LYS A 53 -2.70 15.46 -6.98
N ALA A 54 -2.84 15.39 -8.30
CA ALA A 54 -3.23 16.52 -9.13
C ALA A 54 -4.62 17.06 -8.74
N THR A 55 -5.59 16.17 -8.50
CA THR A 55 -6.93 16.57 -8.05
C THR A 55 -6.91 17.26 -6.68
N LYS A 56 -6.10 16.78 -5.74
CA LYS A 56 -5.93 17.44 -4.44
C LYS A 56 -5.32 18.83 -4.57
N LYS A 57 -4.34 19.02 -5.47
CA LYS A 57 -3.77 20.34 -5.75
C LYS A 57 -4.83 21.30 -6.30
N LEU A 58 -5.64 20.86 -7.27
CA LEU A 58 -6.77 21.66 -7.78
C LEU A 58 -7.80 21.99 -6.69
N MET A 59 -8.02 21.08 -5.74
CA MET A 59 -8.91 21.30 -4.59
C MET A 59 -8.37 22.36 -3.61
N GLU A 60 -7.05 22.44 -3.45
CA GLU A 60 -6.38 23.44 -2.61
C GLU A 60 -6.41 24.82 -3.28
N GLU A 61 -6.29 24.88 -4.62
CA GLU A 61 -6.34 26.10 -5.42
C GLU A 61 -7.77 26.65 -5.63
N ALA A 62 -8.80 25.82 -5.45
CA ALA A 62 -10.19 26.22 -5.66
C ALA A 62 -10.69 27.20 -4.58
N THR A 63 -11.18 28.36 -5.03
CA THR A 63 -11.79 29.39 -4.17
C THR A 63 -13.29 29.18 -3.96
N ASP A 64 -13.99 28.69 -5.00
CA ASP A 64 -15.43 28.44 -4.94
C ASP A 64 -15.77 27.20 -4.08
N PRO A 65 -16.69 27.32 -3.10
CA PRO A 65 -17.09 26.19 -2.25
C PRO A 65 -17.70 25.00 -2.99
N MET A 66 -18.41 25.22 -4.10
CA MET A 66 -19.01 24.14 -4.88
C MET A 66 -17.94 23.37 -5.65
N GLN A 67 -17.03 24.08 -6.31
CA GLN A 67 -15.90 23.52 -7.03
C GLN A 67 -14.98 22.71 -6.11
N LYS A 68 -14.72 23.21 -4.90
CA LYS A 68 -13.95 22.48 -3.87
C LYS A 68 -14.61 21.16 -3.49
N LYS A 69 -15.94 21.13 -3.34
CA LYS A 69 -16.70 19.88 -3.11
C LYS A 69 -16.59 18.91 -4.29
N VAL A 70 -16.64 19.40 -5.52
CA VAL A 70 -16.48 18.56 -6.73
C VAL A 70 -15.09 17.91 -6.75
N PHE A 71 -14.03 18.68 -6.49
CA PHE A 71 -12.68 18.14 -6.45
C PHE A 71 -12.46 17.16 -5.28
N ASP A 72 -13.10 17.40 -4.13
CA ASP A 72 -13.10 16.44 -3.03
C ASP A 72 -13.75 15.10 -3.45
N LYS A 73 -14.93 15.13 -4.09
CA LYS A 73 -15.55 13.89 -4.60
C LYS A 73 -14.69 13.19 -5.65
N ARG A 74 -14.03 13.94 -6.53
CA ARG A 74 -13.11 13.37 -7.54
C ARG A 74 -11.90 12.69 -6.90
N GLN A 75 -11.25 13.30 -5.90
CA GLN A 75 -10.10 12.65 -5.24
C GLN A 75 -10.51 11.41 -4.43
N LEU A 76 -11.73 11.41 -3.85
CA LEU A 76 -12.30 10.24 -3.18
C LEU A 76 -12.58 9.10 -4.15
N ALA A 77 -13.18 9.38 -5.32
CA ALA A 77 -13.43 8.36 -6.33
C ALA A 77 -12.12 7.68 -6.80
N LEU A 78 -11.05 8.46 -6.99
CA LEU A 78 -9.73 7.94 -7.33
C LEU A 78 -9.11 7.11 -6.19
N LYS A 79 -9.35 7.50 -4.91
CA LYS A 79 -8.95 6.70 -3.74
C LYS A 79 -9.60 5.33 -3.75
N ILE A 80 -10.93 5.33 -3.91
CA ILE A 80 -11.75 4.12 -3.85
C ILE A 80 -11.31 3.20 -4.97
N SER A 81 -11.18 3.73 -6.19
CA SER A 81 -10.73 2.96 -7.36
C SER A 81 -9.37 2.29 -7.12
N ALA A 82 -8.39 3.00 -6.55
CA ALA A 82 -7.09 2.42 -6.22
C ALA A 82 -7.20 1.33 -5.13
N ASN A 83 -7.99 1.57 -4.08
CA ASN A 83 -8.21 0.60 -3.01
C ASN A 83 -8.99 -0.64 -3.47
N SER A 84 -9.86 -0.50 -4.46
CA SER A 84 -10.62 -1.60 -5.05
C SER A 84 -9.73 -2.65 -5.71
N VAL A 85 -8.50 -2.32 -6.14
CA VAL A 85 -7.55 -3.31 -6.67
C VAL A 85 -7.15 -4.33 -5.60
N TYR A 86 -6.86 -3.85 -4.38
CA TYR A 86 -6.64 -4.73 -3.24
C TYR A 86 -7.90 -5.53 -2.91
N GLY A 87 -9.06 -4.87 -2.84
CA GLY A 87 -10.34 -5.54 -2.55
C GLY A 87 -10.69 -6.63 -3.56
N PHE A 88 -10.37 -6.43 -4.84
CA PHE A 88 -10.57 -7.41 -5.90
C PHE A 88 -9.75 -8.70 -5.68
N THR A 89 -8.52 -8.58 -5.16
CA THR A 89 -7.69 -9.75 -4.86
C THR A 89 -8.23 -10.58 -3.69
N GLY A 90 -8.86 -9.94 -2.70
CA GLY A 90 -9.43 -10.63 -1.53
C GLY A 90 -10.88 -11.10 -1.70
N ALA A 91 -11.56 -10.73 -2.79
CA ALA A 91 -12.96 -11.08 -3.00
C ALA A 91 -13.12 -12.56 -3.39
N THR A 92 -13.58 -13.39 -2.44
CA THR A 92 -13.82 -14.82 -2.66
C THR A 92 -14.99 -15.09 -3.62
N VAL A 93 -16.00 -14.21 -3.62
CA VAL A 93 -17.06 -14.17 -4.63
C VAL A 93 -16.63 -13.20 -5.73
N GLY A 94 -15.89 -13.71 -6.71
CA GLY A 94 -15.32 -12.90 -7.79
C GLY A 94 -14.68 -13.75 -8.88
N LYS A 95 -14.19 -13.10 -9.94
CA LYS A 95 -13.62 -13.81 -11.09
C LYS A 95 -12.16 -14.25 -10.89
N LEU A 96 -11.40 -13.58 -10.02
CA LEU A 96 -9.96 -13.81 -9.83
C LEU A 96 -9.53 -13.63 -8.36
N PRO A 97 -10.03 -14.45 -7.42
CA PRO A 97 -9.56 -14.41 -6.03
C PRO A 97 -8.08 -14.80 -5.95
N CYS A 98 -7.29 -14.04 -5.20
CA CYS A 98 -5.91 -14.36 -4.83
C CYS A 98 -5.64 -13.92 -3.39
N LEU A 99 -6.02 -14.80 -2.47
CA LEU A 99 -5.94 -14.54 -1.03
C LEU A 99 -4.50 -14.28 -0.58
N GLN A 100 -3.52 -14.94 -1.20
CA GLN A 100 -2.10 -14.73 -0.87
C GLN A 100 -1.70 -13.26 -0.98
N ILE A 101 -2.16 -12.57 -2.04
CA ILE A 101 -1.88 -11.13 -2.22
C ILE A 101 -2.53 -10.32 -1.11
N SER A 102 -3.82 -10.55 -0.84
CA SER A 102 -4.53 -9.79 0.20
C SER A 102 -3.93 -10.02 1.59
N GLU A 103 -3.58 -11.26 1.91
CA GLU A 103 -2.93 -11.64 3.17
C GLU A 103 -1.56 -10.99 3.29
N SER A 104 -0.73 -11.03 2.23
CA SER A 104 0.58 -10.37 2.21
C SER A 104 0.44 -8.88 2.46
N VAL A 105 -0.52 -8.21 1.83
CA VAL A 105 -0.74 -6.77 2.03
C VAL A 105 -1.10 -6.45 3.48
N THR A 106 -2.00 -7.23 4.10
CA THR A 106 -2.34 -7.02 5.51
C THR A 106 -1.19 -7.37 6.46
N ALA A 107 -0.39 -8.39 6.12
CA ALA A 107 0.76 -8.81 6.93
C ALA A 107 1.84 -7.73 6.94
N TYR A 108 2.21 -7.18 5.77
CA TYR A 108 3.07 -6.00 5.70
C TYR A 108 2.46 -4.82 6.46
N GLY A 109 1.15 -4.60 6.36
CA GLY A 109 0.44 -3.57 7.12
C GLY A 109 0.69 -3.67 8.63
N ARG A 110 0.50 -4.86 9.21
CA ARG A 110 0.75 -5.13 10.63
C ARG A 110 2.23 -4.95 10.98
N SER A 111 3.14 -5.52 10.19
CA SER A 111 4.58 -5.40 10.45
C SER A 111 5.09 -3.95 10.42
N MET A 112 4.58 -3.11 9.52
CA MET A 112 4.97 -1.70 9.47
C MET A 112 4.43 -0.89 10.66
N ILE A 113 3.22 -1.20 11.13
CA ILE A 113 2.65 -0.52 12.31
C ILE A 113 3.49 -0.88 13.54
N GLU A 114 3.81 -2.16 13.72
CA GLU A 114 4.64 -2.61 14.84
C GLU A 114 6.04 -1.99 14.80
N MET A 115 6.70 -2.02 13.64
CA MET A 115 8.01 -1.38 13.47
C MET A 115 7.96 0.13 13.76
N THR A 116 6.87 0.80 13.40
CA THR A 116 6.68 2.24 13.69
C THR A 116 6.50 2.47 15.18
N LYS A 117 5.73 1.63 15.86
CA LYS A 117 5.57 1.65 17.32
C LYS A 117 6.91 1.47 18.01
N GLU A 118 7.63 0.39 17.70
CA GLU A 118 8.95 0.10 18.28
C GLU A 118 9.92 1.27 18.07
N LEU A 119 9.96 1.85 16.87
CA LEU A 119 10.82 2.99 16.56
C LEU A 119 10.48 4.22 17.41
N ILE A 120 9.20 4.50 17.63
CA ILE A 120 8.76 5.63 18.46
C ILE A 120 9.09 5.38 19.93
N GLU A 121 8.72 4.22 20.48
CA GLU A 121 8.96 3.89 21.90
C GLU A 121 10.46 3.81 22.23
N ASN A 122 11.28 3.28 21.31
CA ASN A 122 12.73 3.23 21.47
C ASN A 122 13.41 4.59 21.33
N LYS A 123 12.81 5.53 20.59
CA LYS A 123 13.38 6.88 20.40
C LYS A 123 12.97 7.82 21.51
N TYR A 124 11.68 7.84 21.86
CA TYR A 124 11.07 8.79 22.78
C TYR A 124 10.88 8.14 24.15
N ASN A 125 11.97 8.01 24.91
CA ASN A 125 11.94 7.46 26.26
C ASN A 125 12.88 8.22 27.21
N LYS A 126 12.73 7.96 28.51
CA LYS A 126 13.52 8.61 29.57
C LYS A 126 15.01 8.31 29.44
N GLN A 127 15.38 7.12 28.95
CA GLN A 127 16.78 6.75 28.74
C GLN A 127 17.46 7.63 27.68
N ASN A 128 16.70 8.09 26.68
CA ASN A 128 17.14 9.04 25.65
C ASN A 128 16.94 10.51 26.03
N GLY A 129 16.64 10.82 27.30
CA GLY A 129 16.53 12.19 27.80
C GLY A 129 15.17 12.87 27.60
N TYR A 130 14.11 12.13 27.26
CA TYR A 130 12.74 12.66 27.24
C TYR A 130 12.11 12.66 28.65
N SER A 131 11.10 13.50 28.88
CA SER A 131 10.44 13.61 30.18
C SER A 131 9.71 12.33 30.59
N ASP A 132 9.11 11.65 29.61
CA ASP A 132 8.27 10.47 29.79
C ASP A 132 8.56 9.42 28.73
N ASP A 133 8.19 8.17 29.02
CA ASP A 133 8.28 7.07 28.07
C ASP A 133 7.08 7.11 27.14
N ALA A 134 7.33 7.20 25.83
CA ALA A 134 6.28 7.11 24.84
C ALA A 134 5.71 5.69 24.83
N HIS A 135 4.38 5.60 24.81
CA HIS A 135 3.66 4.36 24.61
C HIS A 135 2.69 4.53 23.44
N VAL A 136 2.88 3.72 22.40
CA VAL A 136 2.04 3.75 21.20
C VAL A 136 0.96 2.67 21.32
N ILE A 137 -0.30 3.11 21.31
CA ILE A 137 -1.51 2.27 21.37
C ILE A 137 -1.98 1.93 19.95
#